data_AF-A0A661PQI3-F1
#
_entry.id   AF-A0A661PQI3-F1
#
_cell.length_a   1.000
_cell.length_b   1.000
_cell.length_c   1.000
_cell.angle_alpha   90.00
_cell.angle_beta   90.00
_cell.angle_gamma   90.00
#
_symmetry.space_group_name_H-M   'P 1'
#
loop_
_entity.id
_entity.type
_entity.pdbx_description
1 polymer ?
#
loop_
_entity_poly.entity_id
_entity_poly.type
_entity_poly.pdbx_seq_one_letter_code
_entity_poly.pdbx_strand_id
1 'polypeptide(L)'
;MATSVKTAISMQEDLLIKVNRIAKELKVSRSRLFVLAVQDFIKKQESQKLLAQINDAFSDLPDAEEKIVQSGMRRKYIDSLGDESW
;
A
#
# COMPACT_ATOMS: atom_id res chain seq x y z
N MET A 1 16.59 -24.25 1.95
CA MET A 1 15.45 -24.61 1.08
C MET A 1 14.18 -24.06 1.71
N ALA A 2 13.35 -23.31 0.96
CA ALA A 2 12.08 -22.83 1.50
C ALA A 2 11.13 -24.03 1.64
N THR A 3 10.70 -24.33 2.86
CA THR A 3 9.76 -25.41 3.15
C THR A 3 8.33 -24.89 3.02
N SER A 4 7.48 -25.65 2.32
CA SER A 4 6.05 -25.35 2.21
C SER A 4 5.31 -26.01 3.38
N VAL A 5 4.51 -25.24 4.11
CA VAL A 5 3.71 -25.71 5.26
C VAL A 5 2.23 -25.75 4.85
N LYS A 6 1.56 -26.88 5.11
CA LYS A 6 0.12 -27.02 4.88
C LYS A 6 -0.64 -26.54 6.11
N THR A 7 -1.64 -25.69 5.89
CA THR A 7 -2.51 -25.16 6.94
C THR A 7 -3.96 -25.28 6.48
N ALA A 8 -4.82 -25.83 7.32
CA ALA A 8 -6.27 -25.80 7.12
C ALA A 8 -6.83 -24.50 7.71
N ILE A 9 -7.70 -23.81 6.97
CA ILE A 9 -8.33 -22.57 7.40
C ILE A 9 -9.85 -22.71 7.28
N SER A 10 -10.58 -22.19 8.26
CA SER A 10 -12.03 -22.07 8.18
C SER A 10 -12.39 -20.78 7.44
N MET A 11 -13.37 -20.85 6.53
CA MET A 11 -13.89 -19.67 5.83
C MET A 11 -15.31 -19.93 5.33
N GLN A 12 -16.00 -18.84 4.99
CA GLN A 12 -17.33 -18.92 4.39
C GLN A 12 -17.26 -19.63 3.02
N GLU A 13 -18.26 -20.46 2.74
CA GLU A 13 -18.32 -21.23 1.49
C GLU A 13 -18.41 -20.33 0.25
N ASP A 14 -19.19 -19.25 0.33
CA ASP A 14 -19.34 -18.29 -0.77
C ASP A 14 -18.00 -17.60 -1.12
N LEU A 15 -17.18 -17.32 -0.10
CA LEU A 15 -15.84 -16.77 -0.28
C LEU A 15 -14.93 -17.79 -0.98
N LEU A 16 -14.97 -19.06 -0.56
CA LEU A 16 -14.20 -20.12 -1.21
C LEU A 16 -14.58 -20.30 -2.68
N ILE A 17 -15.87 -20.19 -3.01
CA ILE A 17 -16.36 -20.22 -4.40
C ILE A 17 -15.76 -19.08 -5.21
N LYS A 18 -15.78 -17.84 -4.68
CA LYS A 18 -15.19 -16.65 -5.33
C LYS A 18 -13.69 -16.82 -5.55
N VAL A 19 -12.96 -17.30 -4.53
CA VAL A 19 -11.52 -17.60 -4.61
C VAL A 19 -11.24 -18.63 -5.71
N ASN A 20 -12.02 -19.71 -5.79
CA ASN A 20 -11.85 -20.75 -6.80
C ASN A 20 -12.07 -20.21 -8.22
N ARG A 21 -13.05 -19.32 -8.40
CA ARG A 21 -13.31 -18.67 -9.69
C ARG A 21 -12.13 -17.78 -10.11
N ILE A 22 -11.68 -16.91 -9.22
CA ILE A 22 -10.55 -16.00 -9.49
C ILE A 22 -9.27 -16.78 -9.78
N ALA A 23 -8.99 -17.85 -9.01
CA ALA A 23 -7.82 -18.69 -9.24
C ALA A 23 -7.83 -19.31 -10.65
N LYS A 24 -9.01 -19.75 -11.13
CA LYS A 24 -9.18 -20.27 -12.49
C LYS A 24 -8.97 -19.18 -13.55
N GLU A 25 -9.58 -18.01 -13.38
CA GLU A 25 -9.44 -16.87 -14.29
C GLU A 25 -7.97 -16.43 -14.44
N LEU A 26 -7.23 -16.38 -13.32
CA LEU A 26 -5.81 -16.05 -13.28
C LEU A 26 -4.88 -17.22 -13.65
N LYS A 27 -5.44 -18.42 -13.90
CA LYS A 27 -4.68 -19.66 -14.20
C LYS A 27 -3.62 -20.01 -13.14
N VAL A 28 -3.93 -19.78 -11.87
CA VAL A 28 -3.04 -20.12 -10.74
C VAL A 28 -3.71 -21.13 -9.81
N SER A 29 -2.90 -21.85 -9.02
CA SER A 29 -3.46 -22.70 -7.98
C SER A 29 -4.12 -21.87 -6.87
N ARG A 30 -5.10 -22.45 -6.19
CA ARG A 30 -5.76 -21.82 -5.03
C ARG A 30 -4.76 -21.41 -3.96
N SER A 31 -3.81 -22.29 -3.63
CA SER A 31 -2.76 -21.97 -2.66
C SER A 31 -1.87 -20.82 -3.11
N ARG A 32 -1.54 -20.73 -4.41
CA ARG A 32 -0.79 -19.59 -4.94
C ARG A 32 -1.57 -18.29 -4.83
N LEU A 33 -2.87 -18.29 -5.11
CA LEU A 33 -3.72 -17.11 -4.94
C LEU A 33 -3.72 -16.63 -3.48
N PHE A 34 -3.84 -17.55 -2.51
CA PHE A 34 -3.76 -17.20 -1.09
C PHE A 34 -2.40 -16.60 -0.71
N VAL A 35 -1.30 -17.19 -1.18
CA VAL A 35 0.05 -16.65 -0.92
C VAL A 35 0.16 -15.23 -1.46
N LEU A 36 -0.28 -14.99 -2.69
CA LEU A 36 -0.25 -13.65 -3.31
C LEU A 36 -1.08 -12.64 -2.51
N ALA A 37 -2.31 -13.02 -2.13
CA ALA A 37 -3.20 -12.15 -1.36
C ALA A 37 -2.62 -11.81 0.02
N VAL A 38 -2.04 -12.78 0.73
CA VAL A 38 -1.43 -12.56 2.04
C VAL A 38 -0.18 -11.69 1.93
N GLN A 39 0.68 -11.91 0.93
CA GLN A 39 1.85 -11.08 0.68
C GLN A 39 1.46 -9.61 0.40
N ASP A 40 0.46 -9.41 -0.46
CA ASP A 40 -0.05 -8.08 -0.78
C ASP A 40 -0.67 -7.40 0.45
N PHE A 41 -1.45 -8.14 1.25
CA PHE A 41 -2.03 -7.64 2.48
C PHE A 41 -0.97 -7.19 3.50
N ILE A 42 0.06 -8.01 3.74
CA ILE A 42 1.17 -7.67 4.65
C ILE A 42 1.87 -6.41 4.17
N LYS A 43 2.21 -6.33 2.87
CA LYS A 43 2.89 -5.17 2.31
C LYS A 43 2.05 -3.89 2.45
N LYS A 44 0.74 -3.97 2.27
CA LYS A 44 -0.18 -2.84 2.47
C LYS A 44 -0.21 -2.40 3.94
N GLN A 45 -0.24 -3.35 4.87
CA GLN A 45 -0.24 -3.04 6.29
C GLN A 45 1.08 -2.37 6.74
N GLU A 46 2.22 -2.86 6.24
CA GLU A 46 3.53 -2.27 6.49
C GLU A 46 3.61 -0.84 5.93
N SER A 47 3.12 -0.63 4.70
CA SER A 47 3.06 0.69 4.08
C SER A 47 2.18 1.67 4.88
N GLN A 48 1.01 1.23 5.33
CA GLN A 48 0.14 2.05 6.17
C GLN A 48 0.78 2.41 7.51
N LYS A 49 1.50 1.46 8.13
CA LYS A 49 2.22 1.71 9.37
C LYS A 49 3.34 2.73 9.17
N LEU A 50 4.10 2.62 8.08
CA LEU A 50 5.14 3.59 7.75
C LEU A 50 4.54 4.98 7.50
N LEU A 51 3.45 5.06 6.73
CA LEU A 51 2.76 6.33 6.49
C LEU A 51 2.27 6.97 7.79
N ALA A 52 1.71 6.17 8.71
CA ALA A 52 1.30 6.65 10.02
C ALA A 52 2.47 7.22 10.83
N GLN A 53 3.64 6.55 10.80
CA GLN A 53 4.86 7.04 11.47
C GLN A 53 5.38 8.35 10.87
N ILE A 54 5.31 8.48 9.54
CA ILE A 54 5.68 9.74 8.86
C ILE A 54 4.73 10.85 9.32
N ASN A 55 3.42 10.62 9.24
CA ASN A 55 2.44 11.62 9.66
C ASN A 55 2.59 12.02 11.13
N ASP A 56 2.91 11.07 12.00
CA ASP A 56 3.20 11.32 13.42
C ASP A 56 4.45 12.19 13.61
N ALA A 57 5.54 11.90 12.87
CA ALA A 57 6.76 12.70 12.92
C ALA A 57 6.56 14.15 12.42
N PHE A 58 5.59 14.37 11.54
CA PHE A 58 5.20 15.69 11.03
C PHE A 58 3.91 16.23 11.68
N SER A 59 3.50 15.68 12.82
CA SER A 59 2.27 16.10 13.50
C SER A 59 2.41 17.43 14.24
N ASP A 60 3.65 17.85 14.51
CA ASP A 60 3.95 19.13 15.14
C ASP A 60 3.65 20.31 14.20
N LEU A 61 3.30 21.45 14.80
CA LEU A 61 3.11 22.70 14.07
C LEU A 61 4.46 23.15 13.48
N PRO A 62 4.52 23.45 12.17
CA PRO A 62 5.76 23.86 11.54
C PRO A 62 6.36 25.08 12.23
N ASP A 63 7.65 25.03 12.49
CA ASP A 63 8.37 26.15 13.07
C ASP A 63 8.50 27.32 12.07
N ALA A 64 9.04 28.45 12.52
CA ALA A 64 9.13 29.64 11.68
C ALA A 64 10.07 29.43 10.46
N GLU A 65 11.12 28.63 10.60
CA GLU A 65 12.06 28.33 9.52
C GLU A 65 11.43 27.36 8.51
N GLU A 66 10.75 26.33 9.00
CA GLU A 66 9.99 25.37 8.20
C GLU A 66 8.88 26.05 7.39
N LYS A 67 8.21 27.05 7.96
CA LYS A 67 7.22 27.87 7.22
C LYS A 67 7.85 28.69 6.10
N ILE A 68 9.04 29.24 6.31
CA ILE A 68 9.77 29.99 5.27
C ILE A 68 10.14 29.03 4.13
N VAL A 69 10.70 27.87 4.46
CA VAL A 69 11.06 26.84 3.48
C VAL A 69 9.83 26.35 2.71
N GLN A 70 8.73 26.04 3.40
CA GLN A 70 7.48 25.59 2.78
C GLN A 70 6.91 26.65 1.82
N SER A 71 6.97 27.93 2.18
CA SER A 71 6.51 29.02 1.31
C SER A 71 7.35 29.15 0.04
N GLY A 72 8.68 28.99 0.15
CA GLY A 72 9.60 28.97 -0.98
C GLY A 72 9.42 27.76 -1.89
N MET A 73 9.21 26.57 -1.33
CA MET A 73 8.90 25.36 -2.09
C MET A 73 7.58 25.49 -2.84
N ARG A 74 6.53 26.01 -2.19
CA ARG A 74 5.22 26.22 -2.82
C ARG A 74 5.28 27.21 -3.97
N ARG A 75 6.06 28.29 -3.84
CA ARG A 75 6.28 29.26 -4.93
C ARG A 75 6.91 28.56 -6.15
N LYS A 76 8.02 27.85 -5.95
CA LYS A 76 8.72 27.11 -7.02
C LYS A 76 7.84 26.07 -7.71
N TYR A 77 7.01 25.35 -6.94
CA TYR A 77 6.09 24.36 -7.50
C TYR A 77 5.02 24.99 -8.39
N ILE A 78 4.43 26.12 -7.97
CA ILE A 78 3.47 26.89 -8.78
C ILE A 78 4.14 27.40 -10.06
N ASP A 79 5.36 27.92 -9.95
CA ASP A 79 6.11 28.42 -11.10
C ASP A 79 6.41 27.29 -12.10
N SER A 80 6.74 26.07 -11.64
CA SER A 80 6.95 24.91 -12.51
C SER A 80 5.67 24.39 -13.20
N LEU A 81 4.51 24.52 -12.56
CA LEU A 81 3.22 24.15 -13.15
C LEU A 81 2.74 25.14 -14.23
N GLY A 82 3.23 26.38 -14.20
CA GLY A 82 2.97 27.36 -15.25
C GLY A 82 3.78 27.12 -16.53
N ASP A 83 4.85 26.34 -16.44
CA ASP A 83 5.75 26.02 -17.57
C ASP A 83 5.32 24.74 -18.31
N GLU A 84 4.58 23.84 -17.65
CA GLU A 84 3.92 22.70 -18.30
C GLU A 84 2.57 23.12 -18.91
N SER A 85 2.66 23.82 -20.05
CA SER A 85 1.52 23.96 -20.97
C SER A 85 1.26 22.61 -21.64
N TRP A 86 0.11 21.99 -21.35
CA TRP A 86 -0.41 20.83 -22.08
C TRP A 86 -0.78 21.18 -23.53
#